data_AF-A0A256WJD0-F1
#
_entry.id   AF-A0A256WJD0-F1
#
_cell.length_a   1.000
_cell.length_b   1.000
_cell.length_c   1.000
_cell.angle_alpha   90.00
_cell.angle_beta   90.00
_cell.angle_gamma   90.00
#
_symmetry.space_group_name_H-M   'P 1'
#
loop_
_entity.id
_entity.type
_entity.pdbx_description
1 polymer ?
#
loop_
_entity_poly.entity_id
_entity_poly.type
_entity_poly.pdbx_seq_one_letter_code
_entity_poly.pdbx_strand_id
1 'polypeptide(L)' 'MENNEQVCVFCKRNQDEVPLVQLAYQQKNYWICPQHIPVLIHDPSKLSGNLPGAENMQAG' A
#
# COMPACT_ATOMS: atom_id res chain seq x y z
N MET A 1 18.37 -4.70 12.18
CA MET A 1 17.81 -5.50 11.07
C MET A 1 16.43 -4.93 10.81
N GLU A 2 16.31 -4.12 9.78
CA GLU A 2 15.02 -3.53 9.40
C GLU A 2 14.21 -4.66 8.75
N ASN A 3 13.21 -5.17 9.46
CA ASN A 3 12.22 -6.08 8.91
C ASN A 3 11.37 -5.28 7.92
N ASN A 4 11.92 -5.09 6.72
CA ASN A 4 11.25 -4.44 5.60
C ASN A 4 10.34 -5.47 4.92
N GLU A 5 9.37 -6.00 5.68
CA GLU A 5 8.47 -7.03 5.21
C GLU A 5 7.70 -6.50 4.00
N GLN A 6 8.00 -7.08 2.83
CA GLN A 6 7.32 -6.78 1.57
C GLN A 6 5.91 -7.36 1.67
N VAL A 7 5.00 -6.59 2.27
CA VAL A 7 3.60 -6.97 2.47
C VAL A 7 2.68 -5.89 1.94
N CYS A 8 1.51 -6.30 1.46
CA CYS A 8 0.49 -5.34 1.04
C CYS A 8 0.13 -4.41 2.21
N VAL A 9 0.23 -3.10 2.00
CA VAL A 9 -0.10 -2.07 3.00
C VAL A 9 -1.53 -2.22 3.54
N PHE A 10 -2.46 -2.74 2.73
CA PHE A 10 -3.85 -2.93 3.11
C PHE A 10 -4.11 -4.27 3.81
N CYS A 11 -3.86 -5.41 3.14
CA CYS A 11 -4.24 -6.74 3.66
C CYS A 11 -3.11 -7.52 4.36
N LYS A 12 -1.89 -6.96 4.43
CA LYS A 12 -0.71 -7.55 5.10
C LYS A 12 -0.21 -8.89 4.55
N ARG A 13 -0.75 -9.37 3.43
CA ARG A 13 -0.25 -10.55 2.72
C ARG A 13 1.09 -10.29 2.05
N ASN A 14 1.97 -11.29 2.09
CA ASN A 14 3.30 -11.21 1.48
C ASN A 14 3.32 -11.76 0.03
N GLN A 15 4.51 -11.80 -0.58
CA GLN A 15 4.70 -12.23 -1.97
C GLN A 15 4.40 -13.72 -2.23
N ASP A 16 4.42 -14.57 -1.20
CA ASP A 16 4.08 -15.99 -1.31
C ASP A 16 2.56 -16.21 -1.40
N GLU A 17 1.77 -15.27 -0.88
CA GLU A 17 0.30 -15.34 -0.87
C GLU A 17 -0.33 -14.59 -2.05
N VAL A 18 0.23 -13.44 -2.43
CA VAL A 18 -0.29 -12.57 -3.51
C VAL A 18 0.84 -11.82 -4.23
N PRO A 19 0.70 -11.50 -5.53
CA PRO A 19 1.66 -10.62 -6.19
C PRO A 19 1.64 -9.24 -5.54
N LEU A 20 2.81 -8.62 -5.43
CA LEU A 20 2.99 -7.30 -4.87
C LEU A 20 3.53 -6.34 -5.93
N VAL A 21 3.03 -5.11 -5.90
CA VAL A 21 3.46 -3.99 -6.71
C VAL A 21 4.09 -2.96 -5.79
N GLN A 22 5.26 -2.44 -6.17
CA GLN A 22 5.96 -1.41 -5.41
C GLN A 22 5.32 -0.03 -5.64
N LEU A 23 5.10 0.71 -4.57
CA LEU A 23 4.67 2.10 -4.57
C LEU A 23 5.80 2.97 -4.02
N ALA A 24 6.31 3.90 -4.82
CA ALA A 24 7.21 4.95 -4.34
C ALA A 24 6.38 6.16 -3.89
N TYR A 25 6.41 6.48 -2.59
CA TYR A 25 5.65 7.61 -2.04
C TYR A 25 6.42 8.25 -0.87
N GLN A 26 6.49 9.58 -0.85
CA GLN A 26 7.24 10.34 0.18
C GLN A 26 8.67 9.81 0.42
N GLN A 27 9.41 9.52 -0.66
CA GLN A 27 10.77 8.96 -0.60
C GLN A 27 10.89 7.59 0.10
N LYS A 28 9.76 6.89 0.30
CA LYS A 28 9.69 5.55 0.87
C LYS A 28 9.08 4.57 -0.13
N ASN A 29 9.47 3.31 0.01
CA ASN A 29 8.93 2.21 -0.77
C ASN A 29 7.88 1.47 0.06
N TYR A 30 6.69 1.30 -0.52
CA TYR A 30 5.60 0.51 0.01
C TYR A 30 5.23 -0.58 -0.98
N TRP A 31 4.38 -1.51 -0.55
CA TRP A 31 3.91 -2.61 -1.37
C TRP A 31 2.39 -2.70 -1.32
N ILE A 32 1.75 -2.94 -2.45
CA ILE A 32 0.30 -3.15 -2.53
C ILE A 32 0.03 -4.32 -3.46
N CYS A 33 -0.95 -5.17 -3.13
CA CYS A 33 -1.35 -6.23 -4.06
C CYS A 33 -2.38 -5.68 -5.08
N PRO A 34 -2.46 -6.24 -6.30
CA PRO A 34 -3.39 -5.80 -7.34
C PRO A 34 -4.86 -5.72 -6.89
N GLN A 35 -5.28 -6.60 -5.98
CA GLN A 35 -6.65 -6.62 -5.43
C GLN A 35 -7.01 -5.35 -4.65
N HIS A 36 -6.02 -4.62 -4.11
CA HIS A 36 -6.23 -3.39 -3.32
C HIS A 36 -5.79 -2.11 -4.04
N ILE A 37 -5.28 -2.20 -5.27
CA ILE A 37 -5.08 -1.02 -6.13
C ILE A 37 -6.40 -0.24 -6.34
N PRO A 38 -7.58 -0.88 -6.53
CA PRO A 38 -8.84 -0.13 -6.64
C PRO A 38 -9.15 0.73 -5.41
N VAL A 39 -8.78 0.27 -4.21
CA VAL A 39 -8.94 1.08 -2.98
C VAL A 39 -8.05 2.31 -3.02
N LEU A 40 -6.80 2.17 -3.49
CA LEU A 40 -5.88 3.29 -3.67
C LEU A 40 -6.43 4.34 -4.66
N ILE A 41 -7.14 3.92 -5.71
CA ILE A 41 -7.65 4.82 -6.76
C ILE A 41 -8.98 5.47 -6.34
N HIS A 42 -9.93 4.68 -5.81
CA HIS A 42 -11.29 5.14 -5.56
C HIS A 42 -11.50 5.72 -4.14
N ASP A 43 -10.79 5.21 -3.13
CA ASP A 43 -10.97 5.58 -1.71
C ASP A 43 -9.64 5.56 -0.94
N PRO A 44 -8.62 6.37 -1.32
CA PRO A 44 -7.30 6.30 -0.71
C PRO A 44 -7.31 6.59 0.80
N SER A 45 -8.30 7.33 1.31
CA SER A 45 -8.47 7.57 2.74
C SER A 45 -8.65 6.28 3.56
N LYS A 46 -9.07 5.16 2.96
CA LYS A 46 -9.13 3.83 3.61
C LYS A 46 -7.75 3.25 3.91
N LEU A 47 -6.68 3.80 3.31
CA LEU A 47 -5.29 3.45 3.60
C LEU A 47 -4.71 4.30 4.75
N SER A 48 -5.46 5.25 5.30
CA SER A 48 -5.04 6.03 6.48
C SER A 48 -4.64 5.11 7.64
N GLY A 49 -3.52 5.41 8.28
CA GLY A 49 -2.93 4.56 9.32
C GLY A 49 -2.11 3.36 8.81
N ASN A 50 -2.27 2.96 7.54
CA ASN A 50 -1.48 1.90 6.91
C ASN A 50 -0.42 2.45 5.93
N LEU A 51 -0.75 3.56 5.28
CA LEU A 51 0.13 4.30 4.39
C LEU A 51 0.16 5.76 4.89
N PRO A 52 1.30 6.27 5.39
CA PRO A 52 1.37 7.63 5.88
C PRO A 52 1.05 8.60 4.74
N GLY A 53 0.25 9.64 5.02
CA GLY A 53 -0.20 10.61 4.02
C GLY A 53 -1.39 10.19 3.16
N ALA A 54 -1.93 8.97 3.33
CA ALA A 54 -3.12 8.52 2.60
C ALA A 54 -4.37 9.38 2.85
N GLU A 55 -4.49 10.01 4.02
CA GLU A 55 -5.57 10.95 4.33
C GLU A 55 -5.57 12.21 3.44
N ASN A 56 -4.43 12.55 2.85
CA ASN A 56 -4.25 13.71 1.96
C ASN A 56 -4.21 13.32 0.47
N MET A 57 -4.39 12.03 0.14
CA MET A 57 -4.43 11.56 -1.24
C MET A 57 -5.82 11.83 -1.84
N GLN A 58 -5.84 12.27 -3.10
CA GLN A 58 -7.07 12.49 -3.85
C GLN A 58 -7.44 11.22 -4.61
N ALA A 59 -8.72 10.86 -4.58
CA ALA A 59 -9.27 9.84 -5.48
C ALA A 59 -9.23 10.35 -6.92
N GLY A 60 -8.95 9.45 -7.86
CA GLY A 60 -8.85 9.74 -9.30
C GLY A 60 -10.13 9.42 -10.07
#